data_AF-A0A382B5W1-F1
#
_entry.id   AF-A0A382B5W1-F1
#
_cell.length_a   1.000
_cell.length_b   1.000
_cell.length_c   1.000
_cell.angle_alpha   90.00
_cell.angle_beta   90.00
_cell.angle_gamma   90.00
#
_symmetry.space_group_name_H-M   'P 1'
#
loop_
_entity.id
_entity.type
_entity.pdbx_description
1 polymer ?
#
loop_
_entity_poly.entity_id
_entity_poly.type
_entity_poly.pdbx_seq_one_letter_code
_entity_poly.pdbx_strand_id
1 'polypeptide(L)'
;MEGYKNLIKLSSKSFLEIKDNEEPHCKIEDIENNYKGLILLSGSFDGLIGKLFFKNLSEEIFLLFKKFKKIFTDNFYIEIQRHGDDGEKLFEKFLLNTSDTLKLPLIATHEVFYLEKEMHEAHDAYLCVGEKTYVNVKDRRKYTNEHYLKTSEEMCKLFQDLPEALENNINFPLRISYRPRNSSPVLPNIQTDKIKNVDDLLIKETEEGLKEKLDEYVFPYANQKDINAIRKTYNNRLNHEISIISKMKYSSYFLIVSDYIKWA
;
A
#
# COMPACT_ATOMS: atom_id res chain seq x y z
N MET A 1 -7.25 3.08 -12.26
CA MET A 1 -5.79 2.99 -12.03
C MET A 1 -5.24 4.26 -11.38
N GLU A 2 -5.66 5.46 -11.80
CA GLU A 2 -5.15 6.75 -11.26
C GLU A 2 -5.27 6.85 -9.73
N GLY A 3 -6.46 6.57 -9.16
CA GLY A 3 -6.66 6.58 -7.70
C GLY A 3 -5.69 5.68 -6.95
N TYR A 4 -5.50 4.44 -7.38
CA TYR A 4 -4.56 3.52 -6.75
C TYR A 4 -3.10 4.01 -6.81
N LYS A 5 -2.67 4.59 -7.94
CA LYS A 5 -1.32 5.19 -8.05
C LYS A 5 -1.15 6.37 -7.10
N ASN A 6 -2.18 7.20 -6.98
CA ASN A 6 -2.18 8.33 -6.05
C ASN A 6 -2.15 7.86 -4.59
N LEU A 7 -2.89 6.80 -4.24
CA LEU A 7 -2.85 6.20 -2.91
C LEU A 7 -1.45 5.65 -2.58
N ILE A 8 -0.81 4.93 -3.51
CA ILE A 8 0.58 4.48 -3.34
C ILE A 8 1.52 5.66 -3.11
N LYS A 9 1.36 6.73 -3.91
CA LYS A 9 2.21 7.92 -3.80
C LYS A 9 2.05 8.62 -2.45
N LEU A 10 0.81 8.76 -1.97
CA LEU A 10 0.52 9.31 -0.64
C LEU A 10 1.14 8.42 0.46
N SER A 11 0.96 7.11 0.36
CA SER A 11 1.58 6.15 1.29
C SER A 11 3.11 6.24 1.27
N SER A 12 3.75 6.38 0.11
CA SER A 12 5.21 6.54 0.04
C SER A 12 5.65 7.86 0.67
N LYS A 13 4.94 8.96 0.38
CA LYS A 13 5.22 10.28 0.96
C LYS A 13 5.11 10.28 2.47
N SER A 14 4.13 9.56 3.04
CA SER A 14 3.92 9.54 4.48
C SER A 14 5.07 8.94 5.29
N PHE A 15 5.94 8.15 4.65
CA PHE A 15 7.12 7.56 5.29
C PHE A 15 8.44 8.19 4.82
N LEU A 16 8.52 8.73 3.60
CA LEU A 16 9.77 9.22 3.01
C LEU A 16 10.00 10.72 3.20
N GLU A 17 8.94 11.52 3.39
CA GLU A 17 9.04 12.99 3.46
C GLU A 17 8.82 13.54 4.89
N ILE A 18 8.96 12.68 5.90
CA ILE A 18 8.84 13.04 7.32
C ILE A 18 10.22 13.26 7.95
N LYS A 19 10.27 14.01 9.06
CA LYS A 19 11.51 14.15 9.84
C LYS A 19 11.72 12.95 10.75
N ASP A 20 12.97 12.74 11.15
CA ASP A 20 13.29 11.77 12.20
C ASP A 20 12.48 12.08 13.46
N ASN A 21 11.75 11.07 13.97
CA ASN A 21 10.83 11.12 15.13
C ASN A 21 9.42 11.68 14.90
N GLU A 22 8.99 11.91 13.66
CA GLU A 22 7.57 12.19 13.37
C GLU A 22 6.80 10.88 13.10
N GLU A 23 5.52 10.82 13.50
CA GLU A 23 4.66 9.73 13.05
C GLU A 23 4.38 9.86 11.55
N PRO A 24 4.20 8.74 10.82
CA PRO A 24 3.89 8.79 9.40
C PRO A 24 2.63 9.60 9.11
N HIS A 25 2.74 10.62 8.26
CA HIS A 25 1.63 11.52 7.92
C HIS A 25 1.80 12.14 6.52
N CYS A 26 0.69 12.54 5.91
CA CYS A 26 0.69 13.37 4.71
C CYS A 26 0.31 14.80 5.05
N LYS A 27 0.87 15.77 4.32
CA LYS A 27 0.39 17.16 4.40
C LYS A 27 -0.92 17.29 3.63
N ILE A 28 -1.72 18.29 3.96
CA ILE A 28 -2.98 18.55 3.24
C ILE A 28 -2.68 18.88 1.76
N GLU A 29 -1.55 19.55 1.49
CA GLU A 29 -1.09 19.83 0.12
C GLU A 29 -0.77 18.55 -0.67
N ASP A 30 -0.33 17.48 -0.02
CA ASP A 30 -0.09 16.21 -0.70
C ASP A 30 -1.41 15.61 -1.18
N ILE A 31 -2.45 15.68 -0.35
CA ILE A 31 -3.81 15.23 -0.70
C ILE A 31 -4.34 16.07 -1.87
N GLU A 32 -4.20 17.40 -1.81
CA GLU A 32 -4.56 18.33 -2.90
C GLU A 32 -3.89 18.02 -4.23
N ASN A 33 -2.63 17.61 -4.19
CA ASN A 33 -1.87 17.32 -5.40
C ASN A 33 -2.13 15.91 -5.96
N ASN A 34 -2.73 15.02 -5.16
CA ASN A 34 -2.90 13.60 -5.51
C ASN A 34 -4.35 13.10 -5.29
N TYR A 35 -5.36 13.96 -5.36
CA TYR A 35 -6.76 13.59 -5.08
C TYR A 35 -7.46 12.77 -6.19
N LYS A 36 -6.97 12.83 -7.43
CA LYS A 36 -7.70 12.30 -8.58
C LYS A 36 -7.95 10.79 -8.44
N GLY A 37 -9.20 10.39 -8.64
CA GLY A 37 -9.62 8.99 -8.51
C GLY A 37 -9.65 8.45 -7.07
N LEU A 38 -9.51 9.30 -6.05
CA LEU A 38 -9.70 8.94 -4.65
C LEU A 38 -11.07 9.40 -4.16
N ILE A 39 -11.57 8.70 -3.14
CA ILE A 39 -12.72 9.10 -2.32
C ILE A 39 -12.20 9.33 -0.91
N LEU A 40 -12.54 10.48 -0.33
CA LEU A 40 -12.14 10.89 1.00
C LEU A 40 -13.32 10.73 1.97
N LEU A 41 -13.05 10.12 3.12
CA LEU A 41 -13.94 10.10 4.27
C LEU A 41 -13.34 11.04 5.33
N SER A 42 -14.17 11.73 6.11
CA SER A 42 -13.67 12.69 7.11
C SER A 42 -12.85 12.05 8.23
N GLY A 43 -12.94 10.72 8.42
CA GLY A 43 -12.25 9.98 9.47
C GLY A 43 -13.05 9.91 10.77
N SER A 44 -12.59 9.04 11.67
CA SER A 44 -13.14 8.87 13.02
C SER A 44 -12.68 9.98 13.97
N PHE A 45 -13.14 9.91 15.22
CA PHE A 45 -12.84 10.93 16.24
C PHE A 45 -11.35 10.96 16.63
N ASP A 46 -10.61 9.87 16.42
CA ASP A 46 -9.15 9.81 16.61
C ASP A 46 -8.36 10.40 15.44
N GLY A 47 -9.05 10.64 14.31
CA GLY A 47 -8.51 11.28 13.13
C GLY A 47 -8.28 12.78 13.30
N LEU A 48 -7.81 13.43 12.23
CA LEU A 48 -7.53 14.86 12.20
C LEU A 48 -8.74 15.70 12.64
N ILE A 49 -9.92 15.39 12.11
CA ILE A 49 -11.13 16.18 12.34
C ILE A 49 -11.60 16.06 13.80
N GLY A 50 -11.62 14.86 14.36
CA GLY A 50 -11.98 14.68 15.76
C GLY A 50 -10.96 15.31 16.72
N LYS A 51 -9.66 15.18 16.44
CA LYS A 51 -8.60 15.87 17.20
C LYS A 51 -8.75 17.40 17.18
N LEU A 52 -9.12 17.99 16.05
CA LEU A 52 -9.41 19.43 15.97
C LEU A 52 -10.68 19.78 16.75
N PHE A 53 -11.71 18.94 16.68
CA PHE A 53 -12.99 19.15 17.35
C PHE A 53 -12.81 19.22 18.87
N PHE A 54 -12.10 18.24 19.47
CA PHE A 54 -11.84 18.24 20.91
C PHE A 54 -10.87 19.33 21.38
N LYS A 55 -10.13 19.94 20.44
CA LYS A 55 -9.33 21.16 20.69
C LYS A 55 -10.15 22.45 20.55
N ASN A 56 -11.45 22.37 20.29
CA ASN A 56 -12.34 23.51 20.01
C ASN A 56 -11.93 24.33 18.77
N LEU A 57 -11.28 23.69 17.78
CA LEU A 57 -10.83 24.30 16.54
C LEU A 57 -11.85 24.08 15.41
N SER A 58 -13.09 24.51 15.64
CA SER A 58 -14.18 24.28 14.70
C SER A 58 -14.02 25.07 13.39
N GLU A 59 -13.47 26.28 13.46
CA GLU A 59 -13.27 27.13 12.27
C GLU A 59 -12.32 26.46 11.26
N GLU A 60 -11.26 25.84 11.77
CA GLU A 60 -10.27 25.07 11.01
C GLU A 60 -10.92 23.86 10.33
N ILE A 61 -11.82 23.15 11.02
CA ILE A 61 -12.59 22.05 10.42
C ILE A 61 -13.45 22.56 9.28
N PHE A 62 -14.18 23.67 9.45
CA PHE A 62 -15.00 24.26 8.40
C PHE A 62 -14.16 24.67 7.18
N LEU A 63 -12.96 25.23 7.39
CA LEU A 63 -12.04 25.58 6.31
C LEU A 63 -11.56 24.33 5.57
N LEU A 64 -11.16 23.27 6.29
CA LEU A 64 -10.74 22.00 5.70
C LEU A 64 -11.88 21.35 4.91
N PHE A 65 -13.08 21.27 5.46
CA PHE A 65 -14.22 20.68 4.77
C PHE A 65 -14.62 21.46 3.53
N LYS A 66 -14.60 22.80 3.55
CA LYS A 66 -14.81 23.61 2.34
C LYS A 66 -13.73 23.35 1.30
N LYS A 67 -12.48 23.20 1.73
CA LYS A 67 -11.34 22.88 0.85
C LYS A 67 -11.52 21.51 0.21
N PHE A 68 -11.78 20.47 1.02
CA PHE A 68 -12.02 19.11 0.54
C PHE A 68 -13.25 19.01 -0.34
N LYS A 69 -14.36 19.69 0.00
CA LYS A 69 -15.54 19.77 -0.88
C LYS A 69 -15.20 20.30 -2.27
N LYS A 70 -14.31 21.30 -2.36
CA LYS A 70 -13.89 21.86 -3.65
C LYS A 70 -13.01 20.89 -4.44
N ILE A 71 -12.14 20.14 -3.77
CA ILE A 71 -11.18 19.22 -4.40
C ILE A 71 -11.85 17.90 -4.79
N PHE A 72 -12.63 17.34 -3.87
CA PHE A 72 -13.30 16.05 -3.95
C PHE A 72 -14.80 16.24 -4.17
N THR A 73 -15.19 17.02 -5.19
CA THR A 73 -16.57 17.50 -5.43
C THR A 73 -17.67 16.48 -5.10
N ASP A 74 -17.60 15.29 -5.70
CA ASP A 74 -18.54 14.18 -5.48
C ASP A 74 -17.90 13.00 -4.75
N ASN A 75 -16.70 13.20 -4.21
CA ASN A 75 -15.83 12.16 -3.67
C ASN A 75 -15.45 12.45 -2.21
N PHE A 76 -16.24 13.26 -1.51
CA PHE A 76 -16.01 13.57 -0.10
C PHE A 76 -17.28 13.32 0.71
N TYR A 77 -17.14 12.51 1.75
CA TYR A 77 -18.21 12.20 2.68
C TYR A 77 -17.81 12.57 4.10
N ILE A 78 -18.79 13.05 4.86
CA ILE A 78 -18.69 13.12 6.31
C ILE A 78 -19.01 11.73 6.86
N GLU A 79 -18.05 11.15 7.56
CA GLU A 79 -18.09 9.81 8.11
C GLU A 79 -18.73 9.82 9.50
N ILE A 80 -19.79 9.03 9.70
CA ILE A 80 -20.45 8.85 10.99
C ILE A 80 -20.22 7.43 11.48
N GLN A 81 -19.77 7.33 12.73
CA GLN A 81 -19.49 6.08 13.44
C GLN A 81 -20.22 6.10 14.79
N ARG A 82 -20.59 4.92 15.30
CA ARG A 82 -21.38 4.75 16.53
C ARG A 82 -20.94 3.49 17.30
N HIS A 83 -19.85 3.59 18.04
CA HIS A 83 -19.34 2.54 18.93
C HIS A 83 -19.80 2.74 20.38
N GLY A 84 -20.23 3.96 20.73
CA GLY A 84 -20.59 4.35 22.08
C GLY A 84 -19.40 4.81 22.91
N ASP A 85 -18.28 5.16 22.27
CA ASP A 85 -17.10 5.69 22.96
C ASP A 85 -17.35 7.10 23.53
N ASP A 86 -16.57 7.45 24.54
CA ASP A 86 -16.67 8.75 25.20
C ASP A 86 -16.39 9.89 24.21
N GLY A 87 -17.37 10.79 24.06
CA GLY A 87 -17.29 11.95 23.17
C GLY A 87 -17.85 11.72 21.75
N GLU A 88 -18.09 10.46 21.34
CA GLU A 88 -18.54 10.15 19.98
C GLU A 88 -19.90 10.79 19.66
N LYS A 89 -20.87 10.75 20.59
CA LYS A 89 -22.19 11.40 20.42
C LYS A 89 -22.10 12.91 20.24
N LEU A 90 -21.16 13.56 20.93
CA LEU A 90 -20.97 15.01 20.83
C LEU A 90 -20.36 15.34 19.45
N PHE A 91 -19.38 14.55 19.03
CA PHE A 91 -18.75 14.69 17.72
C PHE A 91 -19.71 14.43 16.56
N GLU A 92 -20.53 13.38 16.65
CA GLU A 92 -21.59 13.07 15.69
C GLU A 92 -22.54 14.25 15.50
N LYS A 93 -23.03 14.84 16.60
CA LYS A 93 -23.91 16.03 16.54
C LYS A 93 -23.26 17.19 15.79
N PHE A 94 -21.97 17.42 16.01
CA PHE A 94 -21.21 18.42 15.28
C PHE A 94 -21.09 18.10 13.78
N LEU A 95 -20.81 16.84 13.44
CA LEU A 95 -20.71 16.39 12.04
C LEU A 95 -22.04 16.50 11.29
N LEU A 96 -23.17 16.13 11.92
CA LEU A 96 -24.51 16.27 11.34
C LEU A 96 -24.84 17.74 11.04
N ASN A 97 -24.63 18.64 12.01
CA ASN A 97 -24.83 20.08 11.80
C ASN A 97 -23.92 20.63 10.69
N THR A 98 -22.69 20.13 10.61
CA THR A 98 -21.71 20.55 9.59
C THR A 98 -22.11 20.04 8.20
N SER A 99 -22.59 18.81 8.09
CA SER A 99 -23.17 18.24 6.88
C SER A 99 -24.34 19.09 6.38
N ASP A 100 -25.27 19.45 7.26
CA ASP A 100 -26.41 20.30 6.92
C ASP A 100 -26.01 21.69 6.43
N THR A 101 -25.01 22.28 7.06
CA THR A 101 -24.50 23.62 6.74
C THR A 101 -23.75 23.64 5.42
N LEU A 102 -22.87 22.66 5.20
CA LEU A 102 -22.00 22.59 4.02
C LEU A 102 -22.62 21.80 2.88
N LYS A 103 -23.78 21.16 3.07
CA LYS A 103 -24.40 20.24 2.11
C LYS A 103 -23.41 19.19 1.64
N LEU A 104 -22.88 18.43 2.59
CA LEU A 104 -21.94 17.33 2.36
C LEU A 104 -22.63 16.00 2.66
N PRO A 105 -22.49 14.99 1.80
CA PRO A 105 -23.16 13.71 2.00
C PRO A 105 -22.59 12.99 3.22
N LEU A 106 -23.45 12.25 3.91
CA LEU A 106 -23.08 11.44 5.08
C LEU A 106 -22.81 9.99 4.66
N ILE A 107 -21.90 9.31 5.32
CA ILE A 107 -21.70 7.86 5.15
C ILE A 107 -21.55 7.18 6.51
N ALA A 108 -22.28 6.09 6.69
CA ALA A 108 -22.16 5.25 7.87
C ALA A 108 -20.97 4.32 7.68
N THR A 109 -20.07 4.29 8.65
CA THR A 109 -18.98 3.31 8.69
C THR A 109 -18.85 2.75 10.10
N HIS A 110 -17.96 1.78 10.25
CA HIS A 110 -17.71 1.14 11.53
C HIS A 110 -16.24 0.78 11.58
N GLU A 111 -15.48 1.45 12.44
CA GLU A 111 -14.04 1.24 12.54
C GLU A 111 -13.79 -0.09 13.26
N VAL A 112 -13.51 -1.12 12.45
CA VAL A 112 -13.34 -2.49 12.94
C VAL A 112 -11.89 -2.72 13.34
N PHE A 113 -11.68 -3.13 14.59
CA PHE A 113 -10.37 -3.54 15.09
C PHE A 113 -10.23 -5.06 15.20
N TYR A 114 -11.34 -5.78 15.32
CA TYR A 114 -11.37 -7.23 15.50
C TYR A 114 -12.61 -7.85 14.84
N LEU A 115 -12.59 -9.15 14.60
CA LEU A 115 -13.68 -9.81 13.85
C LEU A 115 -14.90 -10.06 14.74
N GLU A 116 -14.70 -10.61 15.93
CA GLU A 116 -15.77 -11.05 16.84
C GLU A 116 -15.78 -10.21 18.12
N LYS A 117 -16.96 -9.98 18.69
CA LYS A 117 -17.16 -9.11 19.86
C LYS A 117 -16.33 -9.54 21.07
N GLU A 118 -16.15 -10.85 21.23
CA GLU A 118 -15.42 -11.49 22.31
C GLU A 118 -13.91 -11.19 22.27
N MET A 119 -13.39 -10.70 21.13
CA MET A 119 -11.98 -10.33 20.98
C MET A 119 -11.62 -8.98 21.63
N HIS A 120 -12.59 -8.28 22.21
CA HIS A 120 -12.37 -6.98 22.86
C HIS A 120 -11.25 -6.99 23.91
N GLU A 121 -11.23 -7.98 24.81
CA GLU A 121 -10.20 -8.06 25.85
C GLU A 121 -8.80 -8.28 25.27
N ALA A 122 -8.69 -9.07 24.19
CA ALA A 122 -7.43 -9.29 23.50
C ALA A 122 -6.92 -8.02 22.81
N HIS A 123 -7.82 -7.25 22.19
CA HIS A 123 -7.50 -5.97 21.60
C HIS A 123 -7.09 -4.93 22.66
N ASP A 124 -7.77 -4.90 23.81
CA ASP A 124 -7.44 -4.01 24.93
C ASP A 124 -6.03 -4.29 25.48
N ALA A 125 -5.68 -5.57 25.62
CA ALA A 125 -4.32 -5.98 25.99
C ALA A 125 -3.28 -5.62 24.92
N TYR A 126 -3.61 -5.76 23.63
CA TYR A 126 -2.74 -5.38 22.52
C TYR A 126 -2.39 -3.88 22.54
N LEU A 127 -3.37 -3.00 22.78
CA LEU A 127 -3.13 -1.56 22.95
C LEU A 127 -2.18 -1.27 24.11
N CYS A 128 -2.39 -1.94 25.24
CA CYS A 128 -1.53 -1.79 26.42
C CYS A 128 -0.07 -2.15 26.13
N VAL A 129 0.19 -3.19 25.33
CA VAL A 129 1.55 -3.56 24.91
C VAL A 129 2.18 -2.47 24.04
N GLY A 130 1.44 -1.94 23.07
CA GLY A 130 1.93 -0.86 22.20
C GLY A 130 2.23 0.45 22.95
N GLU A 131 1.38 0.80 23.90
CA GLU A 131 1.50 2.02 24.70
C GLU A 131 2.36 1.85 25.96
N LYS A 132 2.92 0.64 26.18
CA LYS A 132 3.73 0.31 27.36
C LYS A 132 3.01 0.61 28.69
N THR A 133 1.71 0.31 28.74
CA THR A 133 0.84 0.47 29.91
C THR A 133 0.19 -0.86 30.29
N TYR A 134 -0.69 -0.86 31.31
CA TYR A 134 -1.34 -2.06 31.84
C TYR A 134 -2.86 -1.91 31.84
N VAL A 135 -3.57 -3.02 31.68
CA VAL A 135 -5.04 -3.07 31.60
C VAL A 135 -5.75 -2.48 32.82
N ASN A 136 -5.12 -2.52 33.99
CA ASN A 136 -5.64 -2.03 35.27
C ASN A 136 -5.43 -0.51 35.48
N VAL A 137 -4.66 0.16 34.64
CA VAL A 137 -4.51 1.61 34.66
C VAL A 137 -5.81 2.23 34.16
N LYS A 138 -6.37 3.17 34.93
CA LYS A 138 -7.65 3.83 34.61
C LYS A 138 -7.52 4.91 33.54
N ASP A 139 -6.45 5.70 33.62
CA ASP A 139 -6.16 6.80 32.70
C ASP A 139 -5.27 6.29 31.57
N ARG A 140 -5.89 5.64 30.60
CA ARG A 140 -5.25 5.09 29.40
C ARG A 140 -6.23 5.11 28.24
N ARG A 141 -5.71 4.96 27.02
CA ARG A 141 -6.55 4.73 25.86
C ARG A 141 -7.31 3.41 26.02
N LYS A 142 -8.62 3.45 25.79
CA LYS A 142 -9.51 2.30 25.81
C LYS A 142 -10.70 2.58 24.91
N TYR A 143 -11.20 1.53 24.28
CA TYR A 143 -12.42 1.54 23.47
C TYR A 143 -13.49 0.67 24.10
N THR A 144 -14.74 0.94 23.72
CA THR A 144 -15.87 0.01 23.93
C THR A 144 -15.63 -1.34 23.24
N ASN A 145 -16.48 -2.32 23.56
CA ASN A 145 -16.46 -3.64 22.93
C ASN A 145 -17.26 -3.68 21.61
N GLU A 146 -17.52 -2.52 21.00
CA GLU A 146 -18.35 -2.41 19.82
C GLU A 146 -17.55 -2.32 18.52
N HIS A 147 -16.21 -2.37 18.54
CA HIS A 147 -15.33 -2.31 17.35
C HIS A 147 -15.13 -3.67 16.63
N TYR A 148 -16.13 -4.55 16.68
CA TYR A 148 -16.11 -5.81 15.95
C TYR A 148 -16.71 -5.67 14.55
N LEU A 149 -16.52 -6.67 13.68
CA LEU A 149 -17.15 -6.66 12.36
C LEU A 149 -18.66 -6.94 12.50
N LYS A 150 -19.46 -5.88 12.64
CA LYS A 150 -20.92 -5.97 12.68
C LYS A 150 -21.51 -6.55 11.40
N THR A 151 -22.60 -7.29 11.58
CA THR A 151 -23.47 -7.74 10.49
C THR A 151 -24.21 -6.56 9.86
N SER A 152 -24.74 -6.77 8.65
CA SER A 152 -25.56 -5.77 7.96
C SER A 152 -26.82 -5.41 8.77
N GLU A 153 -27.46 -6.38 9.41
CA GLU A 153 -28.65 -6.17 10.24
C GLU A 153 -28.34 -5.28 11.45
N GLU A 154 -27.21 -5.51 12.11
CA GLU A 154 -26.75 -4.68 13.23
C GLU A 154 -26.49 -3.25 12.79
N MET A 155 -25.79 -3.05 11.65
CA MET A 155 -25.53 -1.72 11.09
C MET A 155 -26.83 -1.01 10.69
N CYS A 156 -27.77 -1.70 10.04
CA CYS A 156 -29.07 -1.15 9.68
C CYS A 156 -29.88 -0.72 10.90
N LYS A 157 -29.88 -1.53 11.97
CA LYS A 157 -30.55 -1.17 13.23
C LYS A 157 -29.87 0.01 13.92
N LEU A 158 -28.54 0.07 13.91
CA LEU A 158 -27.75 1.12 14.54
C LEU A 158 -27.94 2.49 13.88
N PHE A 159 -28.15 2.53 12.56
CA PHE A 159 -28.31 3.74 11.76
C PHE A 159 -29.74 3.92 11.21
N GLN A 160 -30.74 3.30 11.83
CA GLN A 160 -32.14 3.35 11.37
C GLN A 160 -32.70 4.78 11.27
N ASP A 161 -32.18 5.70 12.09
CA ASP A 161 -32.53 7.12 12.11
C ASP A 161 -31.78 7.96 11.06
N LEU A 162 -30.76 7.39 10.41
CA LEU A 162 -29.93 8.06 9.41
C LEU A 162 -29.80 7.23 8.12
N PRO A 163 -30.90 7.02 7.37
CA PRO A 163 -30.95 6.13 6.20
C PRO A 163 -30.02 6.57 5.06
N GLU A 164 -29.81 7.88 4.86
CA GLU A 164 -28.88 8.40 3.85
C GLU A 164 -27.46 7.84 4.02
N ALA A 165 -26.98 7.79 5.26
CA ALA A 165 -25.64 7.33 5.57
C ALA A 165 -25.46 5.83 5.25
N LEU A 166 -26.49 5.03 5.48
CA LEU A 166 -26.52 3.60 5.10
C LEU A 166 -26.61 3.42 3.59
N GLU A 167 -27.45 4.20 2.90
CA GLU A 167 -27.59 4.14 1.44
C GLU A 167 -26.26 4.47 0.75
N ASN A 168 -25.56 5.52 1.22
CA ASN A 168 -24.23 5.87 0.73
C ASN A 168 -23.22 4.74 0.99
N ASN A 169 -23.29 4.07 2.15
CA ASN A 169 -22.43 2.92 2.46
C ASN A 169 -22.68 1.73 1.51
N ILE A 170 -23.95 1.36 1.30
CA ILE A 170 -24.34 0.24 0.42
C ILE A 170 -23.88 0.49 -1.02
N ASN A 171 -23.98 1.75 -1.48
CA ASN A 171 -23.57 2.13 -2.82
C ASN A 171 -22.05 2.37 -2.95
N PHE A 172 -21.33 2.53 -1.84
CA PHE A 172 -19.91 2.89 -1.86
C PHE A 172 -19.02 1.90 -2.64
N PRO A 173 -19.14 0.57 -2.48
CA PRO A 173 -18.35 -0.39 -3.25
C PRO A 173 -18.56 -0.29 -4.76
N LEU A 174 -19.75 0.12 -5.21
CA LEU A 174 -20.08 0.27 -6.63
C LEU A 174 -19.30 1.43 -7.29
N ARG A 175 -18.74 2.34 -6.49
CA ARG A 175 -17.89 3.44 -6.95
C ARG A 175 -16.43 3.02 -7.16
N ILE A 176 -16.06 1.81 -6.76
CA ILE A 176 -14.68 1.31 -6.81
C ILE A 176 -14.54 0.26 -7.91
N SER A 177 -13.82 0.61 -8.98
CA SER A 177 -13.68 -0.22 -10.17
C SER A 177 -12.25 -0.70 -10.46
N TYR A 178 -11.37 -0.71 -9.45
CA TYR A 178 -9.97 -1.09 -9.63
C TYR A 178 -9.53 -2.20 -8.68
N ARG A 179 -8.83 -3.18 -9.25
CA ARG A 179 -8.17 -4.27 -8.53
C ARG A 179 -6.74 -4.41 -9.07
N PRO A 180 -5.70 -4.31 -8.21
CA PRO A 180 -4.34 -4.65 -8.61
C PRO A 180 -4.30 -6.07 -9.17
N ARG A 181 -3.61 -6.25 -10.29
CA ARG A 181 -3.37 -7.57 -10.89
C ARG A 181 -1.94 -7.98 -10.60
N ASN A 182 -1.71 -9.29 -10.51
CA ASN A 182 -0.36 -9.84 -10.47
C ASN A 182 0.36 -9.39 -11.75
N SER A 183 1.53 -8.78 -11.59
CA SER A 183 2.42 -8.47 -12.70
C SER A 183 3.41 -9.61 -12.91
N SER A 184 3.76 -9.89 -14.16
CA SER A 184 4.96 -10.67 -14.45
C SER A 184 6.19 -9.99 -13.83
N PRO A 185 7.26 -10.74 -13.51
CA PRO A 185 8.51 -10.15 -13.06
C PRO A 185 8.96 -9.03 -14.00
N VAL A 186 9.17 -7.83 -13.46
CA VAL A 186 9.72 -6.71 -14.21
C VAL A 186 11.24 -6.78 -14.04
N LEU A 187 11.91 -7.37 -15.03
CA LEU A 187 13.36 -7.43 -15.04
C LEU A 187 13.94 -6.08 -15.44
N PRO A 188 15.00 -5.59 -14.77
CA PRO A 188 15.66 -4.36 -15.18
C PRO A 188 16.20 -4.49 -16.61
N ASN A 189 16.05 -3.45 -17.41
CA ASN A 189 16.64 -3.39 -18.75
C ASN A 189 18.02 -2.75 -18.67
N ILE A 190 19.06 -3.46 -19.11
CA ILE A 190 20.44 -2.95 -19.17
C ILE A 190 20.85 -2.44 -20.56
N GLN A 191 19.89 -2.32 -21.48
CA GLN A 191 20.14 -1.68 -22.77
C GLN A 191 20.61 -0.24 -22.57
N THR A 192 21.69 0.10 -23.26
CA THR A 192 22.28 1.44 -23.29
C THR A 192 22.71 1.74 -24.72
N ASP A 193 23.17 2.96 -25.02
CA ASP A 193 23.71 3.29 -26.35
C ASP A 193 24.88 2.37 -26.77
N LYS A 194 25.60 1.83 -25.77
CA LYS A 194 26.70 0.87 -25.96
C LYS A 194 26.20 -0.58 -26.06
N ILE A 195 25.13 -0.94 -25.35
CA ILE A 195 24.55 -2.28 -25.32
C ILE A 195 23.20 -2.23 -26.03
N LYS A 196 23.22 -2.38 -27.36
CA LYS A 196 22.01 -2.34 -28.20
C LYS A 196 21.17 -3.61 -28.07
N ASN A 197 21.82 -4.76 -27.91
CA ASN A 197 21.17 -6.05 -27.75
C ASN A 197 21.77 -6.80 -26.55
N VAL A 198 20.91 -7.09 -25.57
CA VAL A 198 21.29 -7.77 -24.32
C VAL A 198 21.57 -9.25 -24.57
N ASP A 199 20.86 -9.87 -25.52
CA ASP A 199 21.08 -11.28 -25.87
C ASP A 199 22.45 -11.47 -26.52
N ASP A 200 22.86 -10.55 -27.42
CA ASP A 200 24.18 -10.61 -28.05
C ASP A 200 25.30 -10.41 -27.03
N LEU A 201 25.10 -9.52 -26.05
CA LEU A 201 26.05 -9.32 -24.96
C LEU A 201 26.15 -10.57 -24.09
N LEU A 202 25.02 -11.19 -23.74
CA LEU A 202 25.00 -12.44 -22.98
C LEU A 202 25.76 -13.55 -23.73
N ILE A 203 25.49 -13.72 -25.03
CA ILE A 203 26.20 -14.69 -25.88
C ILE A 203 27.70 -14.44 -25.81
N LYS A 204 28.12 -13.19 -26.06
CA LYS A 204 29.54 -12.85 -26.07
C LYS A 204 30.22 -13.13 -24.72
N GLU A 205 29.67 -12.64 -23.61
CA GLU A 205 30.29 -12.81 -22.29
C GLU A 205 30.33 -14.28 -21.85
N THR A 206 29.30 -15.06 -22.20
CA THR A 206 29.25 -16.47 -21.83
C THR A 206 30.15 -17.34 -22.72
N GLU A 207 30.32 -17.01 -24.00
CA GLU A 207 31.30 -17.66 -24.87
C GLU A 207 32.74 -17.37 -24.41
N GLU A 208 33.04 -16.11 -24.07
CA GLU A 208 34.34 -15.71 -23.51
C GLU A 208 34.60 -16.42 -22.18
N GLY A 209 33.63 -16.39 -21.25
CA GLY A 209 33.74 -17.04 -19.96
C GLY A 209 33.86 -18.58 -20.06
N LEU A 210 33.12 -19.22 -20.97
CA LEU A 210 33.24 -20.67 -21.19
C LEU A 210 34.63 -21.02 -21.71
N LYS A 211 35.16 -20.24 -22.66
CA LYS A 211 36.51 -20.45 -23.18
C LYS A 211 37.55 -20.39 -22.08
N GLU A 212 37.52 -19.33 -21.25
CA GLU A 212 38.42 -19.19 -20.10
C GLU A 212 38.32 -20.38 -19.14
N LYS A 213 37.11 -20.80 -18.79
CA LYS A 213 36.92 -21.94 -17.86
C LYS A 213 37.38 -23.27 -18.44
N LEU A 214 37.19 -23.51 -19.74
CA LEU A 214 37.69 -24.71 -20.39
C LEU A 214 39.22 -24.74 -20.46
N ASP A 215 39.83 -23.61 -20.83
CA ASP A 215 41.29 -23.48 -20.96
C ASP A 215 42.00 -23.61 -19.60
N GLU A 216 41.41 -23.09 -18.52
CA GLU A 216 42.00 -23.10 -17.18
C GLU A 216 41.74 -24.38 -16.39
N TYR A 217 40.52 -24.92 -16.43
CA TYR A 217 40.10 -26.00 -15.52
C TYR A 217 39.86 -27.36 -16.17
N VAL A 218 39.70 -27.43 -17.50
CA VAL A 218 39.31 -28.68 -18.18
C VAL A 218 40.41 -29.20 -19.09
N PHE A 219 40.87 -28.40 -20.06
CA PHE A 219 41.86 -28.84 -21.04
C PHE A 219 43.22 -29.22 -20.48
N PRO A 220 43.75 -28.62 -19.38
CA PRO A 220 45.01 -29.06 -18.78
C PRO A 220 44.99 -30.51 -18.26
N TYR A 221 43.80 -31.04 -17.97
CA TYR A 221 43.61 -32.38 -17.41
C TYR A 221 42.95 -33.35 -18.40
N ALA A 222 42.61 -32.89 -19.60
CA ALA A 222 41.93 -33.69 -20.62
C ALA A 222 42.93 -34.37 -21.56
N ASN A 223 42.58 -35.56 -22.04
CA ASN A 223 43.32 -36.20 -23.12
C ASN A 223 43.19 -35.38 -24.40
N GLN A 224 44.31 -35.19 -25.10
CA GLN A 224 44.36 -34.35 -26.29
C GLN A 224 43.43 -34.81 -27.43
N LYS A 225 43.13 -36.12 -27.48
CA LYS A 225 42.18 -36.72 -28.44
C LYS A 225 40.73 -36.36 -28.16
N ASP A 226 40.38 -36.03 -26.92
CA ASP A 226 39.00 -35.80 -26.47
C ASP A 226 38.62 -34.31 -26.44
N ILE A 227 39.59 -33.40 -26.55
CA ILE A 227 39.40 -31.93 -26.47
C ILE A 227 38.28 -31.45 -27.39
N ASN A 228 38.24 -31.92 -28.64
CA ASN A 228 37.22 -31.50 -29.60
C ASN A 228 35.81 -32.00 -29.23
N ALA A 229 35.70 -33.22 -28.71
CA ALA A 229 34.43 -33.79 -28.26
C ALA A 229 33.92 -33.07 -26.99
N ILE A 230 34.83 -32.77 -26.06
CA ILE A 230 34.55 -31.99 -24.86
C ILE A 230 34.05 -30.59 -25.24
N ARG A 231 34.80 -29.84 -26.07
CA ARG A 231 34.41 -28.51 -26.53
C ARG A 231 33.02 -28.49 -27.18
N LYS A 232 32.73 -29.47 -28.05
CA LYS A 232 31.41 -29.60 -28.68
C LYS A 232 30.29 -29.81 -27.66
N THR A 233 30.55 -30.63 -26.63
CA THR A 233 29.57 -30.92 -25.58
C THR A 233 29.23 -29.67 -24.78
N TYR A 234 30.23 -28.92 -24.32
CA TYR A 234 30.02 -27.69 -23.57
C TYR A 234 29.38 -26.58 -24.41
N ASN A 235 29.82 -26.39 -25.66
CA ASN A 235 29.20 -25.39 -26.55
C ASN A 235 27.73 -25.72 -26.86
N ASN A 236 27.39 -27.00 -27.07
CA ASN A 236 26.00 -27.41 -27.27
C ASN A 236 25.15 -27.11 -26.03
N ARG A 237 25.70 -27.36 -24.84
CA ARG A 237 25.01 -27.05 -23.58
C ARG A 237 24.81 -25.55 -23.41
N LEU A 238 25.86 -24.76 -23.63
CA LEU A 238 25.81 -23.31 -23.53
C LEU A 238 24.76 -22.72 -24.48
N ASN A 239 24.80 -23.11 -25.76
CA ASN A 239 23.83 -22.64 -26.76
C ASN A 239 22.39 -23.00 -26.39
N HIS A 240 22.16 -24.21 -25.84
CA HIS A 240 20.84 -24.62 -25.36
C HIS A 240 20.37 -23.70 -24.22
N GLU A 241 21.21 -23.47 -23.22
CA GLU A 241 20.85 -22.63 -22.06
C GLU A 241 20.61 -21.17 -22.46
N ILE A 242 21.50 -20.57 -23.26
CA ILE A 242 21.32 -19.21 -23.78
C ILE A 242 19.98 -19.10 -24.55
N SER A 243 19.67 -20.08 -25.40
CA SER A 243 18.42 -20.03 -26.18
C SER A 243 17.17 -20.00 -25.30
N ILE A 244 17.18 -20.71 -24.17
CA ILE A 244 16.09 -20.70 -23.19
C ILE A 244 16.06 -19.35 -22.45
N ILE A 245 17.22 -18.88 -21.98
CA ILE A 245 17.35 -17.61 -21.23
C ILE A 245 16.83 -16.44 -22.07
N SER A 246 17.27 -16.33 -23.33
CA SER A 246 16.81 -15.30 -24.26
C SER A 246 15.32 -15.42 -24.58
N LYS A 247 14.81 -16.64 -24.82
CA LYS A 247 13.38 -16.87 -25.06
C LYS A 247 12.50 -16.46 -23.88
N MET A 248 12.98 -16.69 -22.65
CA MET A 248 12.30 -16.29 -21.43
C MET A 248 12.56 -14.81 -21.04
N LYS A 249 13.44 -14.11 -21.79
CA LYS A 249 13.85 -12.71 -21.55
C LYS A 249 14.59 -12.49 -20.22
N TYR A 250 15.37 -13.48 -19.78
CA TYR A 250 16.16 -13.40 -18.55
C TYR A 250 17.61 -12.94 -18.75
N SER A 251 18.01 -12.56 -19.96
CA SER A 251 19.40 -12.20 -20.28
C SER A 251 19.93 -11.05 -19.43
N SER A 252 19.12 -10.00 -19.21
CA SER A 252 19.49 -8.89 -18.33
C SER A 252 19.74 -9.34 -16.88
N TYR A 253 18.96 -10.30 -16.38
CA TYR A 253 19.12 -10.80 -15.01
C TYR A 253 20.49 -11.46 -14.82
N PHE A 254 20.89 -12.35 -15.73
CA PHE A 254 22.20 -13.01 -15.67
C PHE A 254 23.36 -12.01 -15.75
N LEU A 255 23.24 -11.01 -16.61
CA LEU A 255 24.27 -9.98 -16.77
C LEU A 255 24.37 -9.07 -15.54
N ILE A 256 23.25 -8.66 -14.93
CA ILE A 256 23.27 -7.87 -13.69
C ILE A 256 23.90 -8.65 -12.53
N VAL A 257 23.52 -9.92 -12.38
CA VAL A 257 24.08 -10.77 -11.32
C VAL A 257 25.58 -11.01 -11.55
N SER A 258 25.98 -11.26 -12.79
CA SER A 258 27.39 -11.39 -13.19
C SER A 258 28.19 -10.13 -12.85
N ASP A 259 27.67 -8.95 -13.18
CA ASP A 259 28.31 -7.66 -12.90
C ASP A 259 28.49 -7.43 -11.39
N TYR A 260 27.45 -7.68 -10.60
CA TYR A 260 27.53 -7.56 -9.14
C TYR A 260 28.60 -8.49 -8.54
N ILE A 261 28.71 -9.74 -9.03
CA ILE A 261 29.71 -10.70 -8.57
C ILE A 261 31.13 -10.30 -9.00
N LYS A 262 31.30 -9.75 -10.22
CA LYS A 262 32.60 -9.28 -10.70
C LYS A 262 33.10 -8.04 -9.96
N TRP A 263 32.17 -7.20 -9.49
CA TRP A 263 32.49 -5.98 -8.75
C TRP A 263 32.90 -6.22 -7.29
N ALA A 264 32.28 -7.22 -6.64
CA ALA A 264 32.53 -7.59 -5.25
C ALA A 264 33.89 -8.28 -5.04
#